data_AF-A0A6A7C7F0-F1
#
_entry.id   AF-A0A6A7C7F0-F1
#
_cell.length_a   1.000
_cell.length_b   1.000
_cell.length_c   1.000
_cell.angle_alpha   90.00
_cell.angle_beta   90.00
_cell.angle_gamma   90.00
#
_symmetry.space_group_name_H-M   'P 1'
#
loop_
_entity.id
_entity.type
_entity.pdbx_description
1 polymer ?
#
loop_
_entity_poly.entity_id
_entity_poly.type
_entity_poly.pdbx_seq_one_letter_code
_entity_poly.pdbx_strand_id
1 'polypeptide(L)'
;MHDKPCVCIHVYHRDRLPVGKENHKKYGNGIYHWAIWVCPKSADALDQTTTFDATDGLRVTPEGKTINPDLSRWYRLRKHEDPTRNPKFLTAIYIGKLPKSITVDNVEKMLGTMPLPRKTHVPRESFVSWARNAILRLQKEGCVDRF
;
A
#
# COMPACT_ATOMS: atom_id res chain seq x y z
N MET A 1 -0.45 -21.85 19.14
CA MET A 1 0.20 -20.52 19.06
C MET A 1 -0.34 -19.81 17.83
N HIS A 2 -0.93 -18.63 17.96
CA HIS A 2 -1.35 -17.87 16.78
C HIS A 2 -0.10 -17.24 16.16
N ASP A 3 0.16 -17.55 14.89
CA ASP A 3 1.31 -17.02 14.17
C ASP A 3 1.14 -15.51 13.96
N LYS A 4 2.18 -14.73 14.28
CA LYS A 4 2.13 -13.26 14.14
C LYS A 4 2.02 -12.88 12.66
N PRO A 5 1.12 -11.95 12.27
CA PRO A 5 1.04 -11.46 10.90
C PRO A 5 2.36 -10.85 10.44
N CYS A 6 2.75 -11.15 9.21
CA CYS A 6 3.83 -10.50 8.50
C CYS A 6 3.38 -9.15 7.96
N VAL A 7 4.32 -8.22 7.85
CA VAL A 7 4.13 -6.94 7.17
C VAL A 7 5.07 -6.91 5.98
N CYS A 8 4.51 -6.63 4.81
CA CYS A 8 5.24 -6.53 3.55
C CYS A 8 4.90 -5.23 2.83
N ILE A 9 5.76 -4.85 1.89
CA ILE A 9 5.49 -3.82 0.89
C ILE A 9 5.15 -4.52 -0.41
N HIS A 10 4.01 -4.21 -0.99
CA HIS A 10 3.57 -4.75 -2.28
C HIS A 10 3.77 -3.76 -3.40
N VAL A 11 4.25 -4.29 -4.53
CA VAL A 11 4.52 -3.51 -5.73
C VAL A 11 3.65 -4.03 -6.86
N TYR A 12 2.88 -3.12 -7.48
CA TYR A 12 2.08 -3.43 -8.65
C TYR A 12 2.54 -2.64 -9.88
N HIS A 13 2.36 -3.24 -11.04
CA HIS A 13 2.50 -2.60 -12.33
C HIS A 13 1.42 -1.51 -12.53
N ARG A 14 1.78 -0.35 -13.10
CA ARG A 14 0.84 0.74 -13.47
C ARG A 14 0.69 0.89 -14.98
N ASP A 15 0.48 -0.23 -15.65
CA ASP A 15 0.18 -0.32 -17.09
C ASP A 15 1.19 0.44 -17.98
N ARG A 16 0.81 1.57 -18.56
CA ARG A 16 1.67 2.32 -19.49
C ARG A 16 2.74 3.15 -18.79
N LEU A 17 2.63 3.41 -17.48
CA LEU A 17 3.57 4.25 -16.75
C LEU A 17 4.99 3.66 -16.70
N PRO A 18 5.20 2.35 -16.47
CA PRO A 18 6.53 1.74 -16.53
C PRO A 18 7.13 1.62 -17.93
N VAL A 19 6.37 1.92 -18.99
CA VAL A 19 6.84 1.79 -20.38
C VAL A 19 7.57 3.07 -20.81
N GLY A 20 8.78 2.91 -21.34
CA GLY A 20 9.57 3.99 -21.94
C GLY A 20 10.50 4.73 -20.96
N LYS A 21 11.72 5.06 -21.43
CA LYS A 21 12.79 5.67 -20.61
C LYS A 21 12.42 7.03 -19.99
N GLU A 22 11.52 7.78 -20.62
CA GLU A 22 11.12 9.11 -20.14
C GLU A 22 10.32 9.06 -18.84
N ASN A 23 9.41 8.09 -18.70
CA ASN A 23 8.62 7.92 -17.48
C ASN A 23 9.50 7.50 -16.30
N HIS A 24 10.52 6.67 -16.54
CA HIS A 24 11.50 6.30 -15.52
C HIS A 24 12.27 7.53 -15.01
N LYS A 25 12.71 8.43 -15.90
CA LYS A 25 13.36 9.68 -15.50
C LYS A 25 12.42 10.60 -14.72
N LYS A 26 11.16 10.72 -15.16
CA LYS A 26 10.18 11.66 -14.59
C LYS A 26 9.62 11.22 -13.25
N TYR A 27 9.34 9.93 -13.09
CA TYR A 27 8.61 9.41 -11.93
C TYR A 27 9.44 8.48 -11.04
N GLY A 28 10.62 8.03 -11.50
CA GLY A 28 11.44 7.05 -10.77
C GLY A 28 10.61 5.85 -10.34
N ASN A 29 10.68 5.50 -9.06
CA ASN A 29 9.90 4.40 -8.47
C ASN A 29 8.37 4.62 -8.50
N GLY A 30 7.90 5.85 -8.78
CA GLY A 30 6.47 6.20 -8.89
C GLY A 30 5.78 5.67 -10.14
N ILE A 31 6.54 5.06 -11.06
CA ILE A 31 5.97 4.28 -12.17
C ILE A 31 5.28 3.00 -11.69
N TYR A 32 5.61 2.50 -10.49
CA TYR A 32 4.92 1.40 -9.84
C TYR A 32 3.95 1.91 -8.78
N HIS A 33 2.98 1.08 -8.42
CA HIS A 33 2.08 1.34 -7.30
C HIS A 33 2.55 0.58 -6.07
N TRP A 34 2.48 1.23 -4.91
CA TRP A 34 3.07 0.73 -3.67
C TRP A 34 1.99 0.66 -2.60
N ALA A 35 1.94 -0.45 -1.87
CA ALA A 35 0.98 -0.69 -0.80
C ALA A 35 1.65 -1.38 0.40
N ILE A 36 1.11 -1.18 1.59
CA ILE A 36 1.45 -1.98 2.77
C ILE A 36 0.50 -3.18 2.82
N TRP A 37 1.06 -4.37 2.99
CA TRP A 37 0.32 -5.62 3.12
C TRP A 37 0.55 -6.23 4.49
N VAL A 38 -0.52 -6.50 5.21
CA VAL A 38 -0.48 -7.30 6.44
C VAL A 38 -1.10 -8.65 6.12
N CYS A 39 -0.31 -9.70 6.24
CA CYS A 39 -0.69 -11.05 5.84
C CYS A 39 -0.36 -12.09 6.90
N PRO A 40 -1.13 -13.20 6.95
CA PRO A 40 -0.70 -14.34 7.74
C PRO A 40 0.54 -14.97 7.10
N LYS A 41 1.28 -15.74 7.90
CA LYS A 41 2.42 -16.52 7.36
C LYS A 41 2.00 -17.66 6.47
N SER A 42 0.83 -18.25 6.74
CA SER A 42 0.34 -19.39 5.99
C SER A 42 -0.21 -18.94 4.64
N ALA A 43 0.23 -19.60 3.57
CA ALA A 43 -0.32 -19.41 2.23
C ALA A 43 -1.82 -19.77 2.16
N ASP A 44 -2.28 -20.68 3.01
CA ASP A 44 -3.68 -21.10 3.04
C ASP A 44 -4.63 -20.04 3.61
N ALA A 45 -4.09 -18.97 4.19
CA ALA A 45 -4.85 -17.89 4.81
C ALA A 45 -4.68 -16.54 4.08
N LEU A 46 -4.23 -16.54 2.82
CA LEU A 46 -4.03 -15.30 2.05
C LEU A 46 -5.34 -14.54 1.75
N ASP A 47 -6.49 -15.18 1.98
CA ASP A 47 -7.82 -14.57 2.00
C ASP A 47 -8.12 -13.82 3.33
N GLN A 48 -7.22 -13.88 4.31
CA GLN A 48 -7.29 -13.16 5.59
C GLN A 48 -6.23 -12.07 5.67
N THR A 49 -6.07 -11.32 4.57
CA THR A 49 -5.08 -10.24 4.48
C THR A 49 -5.73 -8.87 4.41
N THR A 50 -4.94 -7.86 4.77
CA THR A 50 -5.34 -6.46 4.67
C THR A 50 -4.28 -5.67 3.93
N THR A 51 -4.69 -4.90 2.93
CA THR A 51 -3.81 -4.02 2.15
C THR A 51 -4.20 -2.56 2.33
N PHE A 52 -3.19 -1.70 2.47
CA PHE A 52 -3.33 -0.26 2.67
C PHE A 52 -2.52 0.50 1.62
N ASP A 53 -3.15 1.43 0.91
CA ASP A 53 -2.45 2.32 -0.02
C ASP A 53 -3.05 3.71 -0.11
N ALA A 54 -2.25 4.68 -0.53
CA ALA A 54 -2.75 5.92 -1.11
C ALA A 54 -2.84 5.74 -2.63
N THR A 55 -3.95 6.14 -3.24
CA THR A 55 -4.18 5.95 -4.68
C THR A 55 -4.98 7.10 -5.29
N ASP A 56 -4.85 7.30 -6.59
CA ASP A 56 -5.71 8.13 -7.44
C ASP A 56 -6.55 7.28 -8.41
N GLY A 57 -6.59 5.95 -8.18
CA GLY A 57 -7.40 5.04 -8.97
C GLY A 57 -8.90 5.37 -8.92
N LEU A 58 -9.60 5.02 -9.99
CA LEU A 58 -11.05 5.17 -10.07
C LEU A 58 -11.72 4.45 -8.90
N ARG A 59 -12.65 5.16 -8.27
CA ARG A 59 -13.51 4.70 -7.20
C ARG A 59 -14.91 4.69 -7.76
N VAL A 60 -15.48 3.49 -7.82
CA VAL A 60 -16.83 3.25 -8.34
C VAL A 60 -17.72 2.75 -7.22
N THR A 61 -19.00 3.12 -7.25
CA THR A 61 -20.02 2.49 -6.40
C THR A 61 -20.31 1.06 -6.90
N PRO A 62 -21.00 0.22 -6.12
CA PRO A 62 -21.45 -1.09 -6.60
C PRO A 62 -22.26 -1.03 -7.89
N GLU A 63 -22.97 0.07 -8.12
CA GLU A 63 -23.77 0.33 -9.34
C GLU A 63 -22.93 0.87 -10.51
N GLY A 64 -21.61 0.96 -10.35
CA GLY A 64 -20.67 1.38 -11.40
C GLY A 64 -20.50 2.90 -11.55
N LYS A 65 -21.10 3.71 -10.66
CA LYS A 65 -20.95 5.17 -10.72
C LYS A 65 -19.57 5.59 -10.22
N THR A 66 -18.83 6.35 -11.03
CA THR A 66 -17.56 6.95 -10.59
C THR A 66 -17.81 8.05 -9.57
N ILE A 67 -17.16 7.98 -8.41
CA ILE A 67 -17.32 8.94 -7.30
C ILE A 67 -16.06 9.80 -7.04
N ASN A 68 -14.99 9.60 -7.81
CA ASN A 68 -13.81 10.48 -7.83
C ASN A 68 -13.39 10.82 -9.28
N PRO A 69 -14.25 11.48 -10.07
CA PRO A 69 -13.97 11.76 -11.48
C PRO A 69 -12.73 12.65 -11.69
N ASP A 70 -12.32 13.40 -10.67
CA ASP A 70 -11.14 14.27 -10.67
C ASP A 70 -9.82 13.52 -10.36
N LEU A 71 -9.90 12.21 -10.12
CA LEU A 71 -8.78 11.39 -9.63
C LEU A 71 -8.16 12.01 -8.37
N SER A 72 -9.03 12.50 -7.47
CA SER A 72 -8.66 12.86 -6.12
C SER A 72 -8.00 11.67 -5.44
N ARG A 73 -6.88 11.97 -4.77
CA ARG A 73 -6.11 10.97 -4.03
C ARG A 73 -6.91 10.57 -2.79
N TRP A 74 -6.93 9.29 -2.46
CA TRP A 74 -7.62 8.77 -1.29
C TRP A 74 -6.84 7.62 -0.65
N TYR A 75 -7.12 7.39 0.64
CA TYR A 75 -6.61 6.24 1.38
C TYR A 75 -7.54 5.05 1.14
N ARG A 76 -6.98 3.97 0.60
CA ARG A 76 -7.72 2.77 0.24
C ARG A 76 -7.30 1.60 1.10
N LEU A 77 -8.33 0.94 1.63
CA LEU A 77 -8.27 -0.25 2.45
C LEU A 77 -8.92 -1.41 1.68
N ARG A 78 -8.24 -2.54 1.59
CA ARG A 78 -8.79 -3.78 1.02
C ARG A 78 -8.60 -4.90 2.03
N LYS A 79 -9.71 -5.52 2.43
CA LYS A 79 -9.73 -6.67 3.36
C LYS A 79 -10.16 -7.90 2.60
N HIS A 80 -9.63 -9.05 3.01
CA HIS A 80 -10.00 -10.35 2.47
C HIS A 80 -9.74 -10.55 0.97
N GLU A 81 -8.70 -9.89 0.47
CA GLU A 81 -8.27 -10.03 -0.93
C GLU A 81 -6.86 -10.61 -0.94
N ASP A 82 -6.62 -11.65 -1.74
CA ASP A 82 -5.26 -12.12 -2.05
C ASP A 82 -4.64 -11.21 -3.13
N PRO A 83 -3.63 -10.39 -2.79
CA PRO A 83 -3.00 -9.48 -3.75
C PRO A 83 -2.33 -10.20 -4.92
N THR A 84 -1.89 -11.45 -4.74
CA THR A 84 -1.14 -12.20 -5.75
C THR A 84 -2.02 -12.68 -6.90
N ARG A 85 -3.34 -12.70 -6.70
CA ARG A 85 -4.33 -12.96 -7.77
C ARG A 85 -4.54 -11.78 -8.70
N ASN A 86 -4.02 -10.60 -8.35
CA ASN A 86 -4.06 -9.45 -9.23
C ASN A 86 -3.00 -9.61 -10.34
N PRO A 87 -3.37 -9.58 -11.63
CA PRO A 87 -2.41 -9.75 -12.73
C PRO A 87 -1.36 -8.64 -12.80
N LYS A 88 -1.56 -7.52 -12.09
CA LYS A 88 -0.59 -6.43 -11.98
C LYS A 88 0.36 -6.61 -10.81
N PHE A 89 0.19 -7.62 -9.96
CA PHE A 89 1.12 -7.91 -8.87
C PHE A 89 2.50 -8.25 -9.43
N LEU A 90 3.54 -7.61 -8.90
CA LEU A 90 4.92 -7.85 -9.32
C LEU A 90 5.70 -8.58 -8.22
N THR A 91 5.68 -8.03 -7.00
CA THR A 91 6.46 -8.58 -5.89
C THR A 91 5.98 -8.07 -4.54
N ALA A 92 6.44 -8.75 -3.49
CA ALA A 92 6.27 -8.43 -2.08
C ALA A 92 7.64 -8.38 -1.39
N ILE A 93 7.91 -7.33 -0.63
CA ILE A 93 9.13 -7.17 0.17
C ILE A 93 8.74 -7.30 1.64
N TYR A 94 9.20 -8.35 2.31
CA TYR A 94 9.02 -8.51 3.75
C TYR A 94 9.77 -7.43 4.52
N ILE A 95 9.09 -6.77 5.46
CA ILE A 95 9.70 -5.71 6.30
C ILE A 95 9.58 -5.96 7.81
N GLY A 96 8.85 -7.00 8.23
CA GLY A 96 8.76 -7.35 9.64
C GLY A 96 7.52 -8.18 9.99
N LYS A 97 7.27 -8.32 11.29
CA LYS A 97 6.08 -8.99 11.85
C LYS A 97 5.45 -8.10 12.90
N LEU A 98 4.12 -8.06 12.92
CA LEU A 98 3.40 -7.32 13.95
C LEU A 98 3.66 -7.93 15.33
N PRO A 99 3.96 -7.11 16.36
CA PRO A 99 3.96 -7.54 17.75
C PRO A 99 2.60 -8.11 18.16
N LYS A 100 2.58 -9.01 19.16
CA LYS A 100 1.31 -9.59 19.64
C LYS A 100 0.33 -8.55 20.20
N SER A 101 0.85 -7.42 20.67
CA SER A 101 0.08 -6.30 21.23
C SER A 101 -0.53 -5.39 20.16
N ILE A 102 -0.17 -5.55 18.88
CA ILE A 102 -0.61 -4.67 17.79
C ILE A 102 -1.51 -5.47 16.85
N THR A 103 -2.76 -5.03 16.72
CA THR A 103 -3.73 -5.62 15.79
C THR A 103 -3.67 -4.97 14.42
N VAL A 104 -4.28 -5.61 13.42
CA VAL A 104 -4.44 -5.04 12.08
C VAL A 104 -5.27 -3.74 12.13
N ASP A 105 -6.25 -3.65 13.02
CA ASP A 105 -7.05 -2.43 13.20
C ASP A 105 -6.21 -1.29 13.80
N ASN A 106 -5.21 -1.59 14.63
CA ASN A 106 -4.25 -0.56 15.05
C ASN A 106 -3.49 -0.03 13.84
N VAL A 107 -3.01 -0.92 12.96
CA VAL A 107 -2.31 -0.52 11.72
C VAL A 107 -3.22 0.31 10.81
N GLU A 108 -4.48 -0.10 10.64
CA GLU A 108 -5.48 0.63 9.86
C GLU A 108 -5.65 2.06 10.38
N LYS A 109 -5.83 2.23 11.70
CA LYS A 109 -5.96 3.54 12.34
C LYS A 109 -4.69 4.38 12.18
N MET A 110 -3.51 3.78 12.41
CA MET A 110 -2.23 4.46 12.26
C MET A 110 -2.04 5.00 10.84
N LEU A 111 -2.23 4.16 9.83
CA LEU A 111 -2.01 4.55 8.42
C LEU A 111 -3.12 5.46 7.90
N GLY A 112 -4.36 5.30 8.36
CA GLY A 112 -5.49 6.14 7.98
C GLY A 112 -5.39 7.59 8.45
N THR A 113 -4.58 7.87 9.49
CA THR A 113 -4.31 9.25 9.96
C THR A 113 -3.18 9.93 9.19
N MET A 114 -2.46 9.22 8.32
CA MET A 114 -1.35 9.80 7.59
C MET A 114 -1.84 10.76 6.51
N PRO A 115 -1.15 11.89 6.28
CA PRO A 115 -1.48 12.78 5.18
C PRO A 115 -1.30 12.06 3.84
N LEU A 116 -2.27 12.26 2.95
CA LEU A 116 -2.17 11.81 1.57
C LEU A 116 -1.11 12.65 0.83
N PRO A 117 -0.40 12.05 -0.15
CA PRO A 117 0.61 12.79 -0.88
C PRO A 117 -0.05 13.98 -1.60
N ARG A 118 0.58 15.15 -1.56
CA ARG A 118 0.11 16.40 -2.17
C ARG A 118 0.70 16.59 -3.56
N LYS A 119 -0.13 16.99 -4.53
CA LYS A 119 0.34 17.18 -5.93
C LYS A 119 1.27 18.39 -6.07
N THR A 120 1.10 19.40 -5.22
CA THR A 120 1.72 20.73 -5.31
C THR A 120 2.94 20.93 -4.40
N HIS A 121 3.32 19.93 -3.60
CA HIS A 121 4.47 20.06 -2.69
C HIS A 121 5.81 20.01 -3.46
N VAL A 122 6.84 20.67 -2.93
CA VAL A 122 8.21 20.68 -3.48
C VAL A 122 9.16 20.20 -2.39
N PRO A 123 9.84 19.03 -2.55
CA PRO A 123 9.77 18.12 -3.69
C PRO A 123 8.42 17.40 -3.82
N ARG A 124 8.10 16.93 -5.03
CA ARG A 124 6.81 16.32 -5.36
C ARG A 124 6.54 15.06 -4.55
N GLU A 125 5.45 15.06 -3.78
CA GLU A 125 4.97 13.86 -3.07
C GLU A 125 4.23 12.91 -4.04
N SER A 126 4.44 11.61 -3.83
CA SER A 126 3.91 10.51 -4.63
C SER A 126 3.41 9.36 -3.76
N PHE A 127 2.80 8.34 -4.35
CA PHE A 127 2.42 7.13 -3.61
C PHE A 127 3.64 6.38 -3.04
N VAL A 128 4.82 6.56 -3.65
CA VAL A 128 6.09 6.07 -3.10
C VAL A 128 6.45 6.81 -1.82
N SER A 129 6.34 8.14 -1.80
CA SER A 129 6.64 8.89 -0.57
C SER A 129 5.64 8.58 0.53
N TRP A 130 4.37 8.34 0.19
CA TRP A 130 3.39 7.84 1.16
C TRP A 130 3.78 6.47 1.71
N ALA A 131 4.13 5.49 0.86
CA ALA A 131 4.56 4.17 1.30
C ALA A 131 5.82 4.21 2.18
N ARG A 132 6.80 5.06 1.82
CA ARG A 132 7.98 5.33 2.66
C ARG A 132 7.60 5.88 4.03
N ASN A 133 6.72 6.89 4.07
CA ASN A 133 6.25 7.46 5.32
C ASN A 133 5.46 6.42 6.15
N ALA A 134 4.75 5.49 5.51
CA ALA A 134 4.03 4.42 6.18
C ALA A 134 5.01 3.44 6.85
N ILE A 135 6.08 3.04 6.16
CA ILE A 135 7.15 2.22 6.73
C ILE A 135 7.78 2.92 7.93
N LEU A 136 8.16 4.19 7.78
CA LEU A 136 8.74 4.97 8.88
C LEU A 136 7.79 5.07 10.08
N ARG A 137 6.49 5.22 9.83
CA ARG A 137 5.49 5.24 10.91
C ARG A 137 5.42 3.89 11.61
N LEU A 138 5.35 2.79 10.86
CA LEU A 138 5.34 1.43 11.41
C LEU A 138 6.61 1.15 12.23
N GLN A 139 7.77 1.58 11.77
CA GLN A 139 9.04 1.47 12.49
C GLN A 139 9.08 2.30 13.78
N LYS A 140 8.51 3.51 13.76
CA LYS A 140 8.42 4.38 14.93
C LYS A 140 7.55 3.75 16.03
N GLU A 141 6.44 3.15 15.63
CA GLU A 141 5.46 2.51 16.53
C GLU A 141 5.84 1.06 16.89
N GLY A 142 7.02 0.59 16.49
CA GLY A 142 7.52 -0.75 16.83
C GLY A 142 6.79 -1.89 16.13
N CYS A 143 6.07 -1.62 15.04
CA CYS A 143 5.34 -2.62 14.27
C CYS A 143 6.24 -3.49 13.38
N VAL A 144 7.37 -2.95 12.92
CA VAL A 144 8.32 -3.59 12.01
C VAL A 144 9.76 -3.18 12.33
N ASP A 145 10.73 -3.91 11.79
CA ASP A 145 12.15 -3.72 12.08
C ASP A 145 12.69 -2.40 11.52
N ARG A 146 13.66 -1.79 12.22
CA ARG A 146 14.40 -0.61 11.76
C ARG A 146 15.59 -1.05 10.91
N PHE A 147 15.79 -0.39 9.77
CA PHE A 147 16.88 -0.64 8.84
C PHE A 147 17.32 0.68 8.20
#